data_AF-A0A269PG86-F1
#
_entry.id   AF-A0A269PG86-F1
#
_cell.length_a   1.000
_cell.length_b   1.000
_cell.length_c   1.000
_cell.angle_alpha   90.00
_cell.angle_beta   90.00
_cell.angle_gamma   90.00
#
_symmetry.space_group_name_H-M   'P 1'
#
loop_
_entity.id
_entity.type
_entity.pdbx_description
1 polymer ?
#
loop_
_entity_poly.entity_id
_entity_poly.type
_entity_poly.pdbx_seq_one_letter_code
_entity_poly.pdbx_strand_id
1 'polypeptide(L)' 'MIAIATPLLTIQGFAEVSNQTVDAVTKQIERGVLPTVQPMGKNTRKFINMVALTEHLASVEYNKSEWNQA' A
#
# COMPACT_ATOMS: atom_id res chain seq x y z
N MET A 1 -17.39 0.97 18.58
CA MET A 1 -16.58 0.58 17.41
C MET A 1 -15.83 1.83 16.97
N ILE A 2 -14.52 1.90 17.20
CA ILE A 2 -13.70 3.07 16.82
C ILE A 2 -13.33 2.88 15.35
N ALA A 3 -13.91 3.68 14.47
CA ALA A 3 -13.48 3.75 13.09
C ALA A 3 -12.12 4.46 13.07
N ILE A 4 -11.03 3.70 13.06
CA ILE A 4 -9.70 4.26 12.87
C ILE A 4 -9.67 4.78 11.44
N ALA A 5 -9.58 6.10 11.27
CA ALA A 5 -9.35 6.72 9.98
C ALA A 5 -8.03 6.19 9.42
N THR A 6 -8.12 5.19 8.54
CA THR A 6 -6.96 4.58 7.92
C THR A 6 -6.34 5.65 7.02
N PRO A 7 -5.04 5.98 7.13
CA PRO A 7 -4.40 6.87 6.17
C PRO A 7 -4.49 6.23 4.77
N LEU A 8 -5.38 6.78 3.96
CA LEU A 8 -5.57 6.42 2.57
C LEU A 8 -4.92 7.48 1.70
N LEU A 9 -4.05 7.05 0.79
CA LEU A 9 -3.46 7.95 -0.20
C LEU A 9 -4.08 7.72 -1.57
N THR A 10 -4.23 8.78 -2.34
CA THR A 10 -4.46 8.63 -3.78
C THR A 10 -3.20 8.07 -4.43
N ILE A 11 -3.33 7.50 -5.63
CA ILE A 11 -2.17 7.06 -6.43
C ILE A 11 -1.19 8.22 -6.62
N GLN A 12 -1.71 9.42 -6.89
CA GLN A 12 -0.92 10.65 -7.04
C GLN A 12 -0.16 11.00 -5.75
N GLY A 13 -0.85 11.04 -4.61
CA GLY A 13 -0.23 11.38 -3.33
C GLY A 13 0.82 10.37 -2.91
N PHE A 14 0.61 9.08 -3.18
CA PHE A 14 1.63 8.07 -2.93
C PHE A 14 2.84 8.22 -3.86
N ALA A 15 2.62 8.52 -5.14
CA ALA A 15 3.69 8.76 -6.10
C ALA A 15 4.59 9.93 -5.66
N GLU A 16 3.98 11.03 -5.19
CA GLU A 16 4.70 12.20 -4.68
C GLU A 16 5.55 11.87 -3.44
N VAL A 17 4.97 11.22 -2.42
CA VAL A 17 5.72 10.93 -1.18
C VAL A 17 6.77 9.83 -1.34
N SER A 18 6.57 8.91 -2.30
CA SER A 18 7.52 7.82 -2.58
C SER A 18 8.54 8.16 -3.67
N ASN A 19 8.48 9.37 -4.24
CA ASN A 19 9.29 9.82 -5.36
C ASN A 19 9.24 8.85 -6.57
N GLN A 20 8.05 8.33 -6.86
CA GLN A 20 7.79 7.43 -7.99
C GLN A 20 6.90 8.11 -9.03
N THR A 21 6.90 7.59 -10.26
CA THR A 21 5.92 8.03 -11.26
C THR A 21 4.57 7.37 -11.00
N VAL A 22 3.48 8.04 -11.37
CA VAL A 22 2.13 7.50 -11.28
C VAL A 22 1.99 6.17 -12.05
N ASP A 23 2.68 6.04 -13.18
CA ASP A 23 2.74 4.82 -13.98
C ASP A 23 3.40 3.65 -13.23
N ALA A 24 4.53 3.91 -12.55
CA ALA A 24 5.20 2.91 -11.73
C ALA A 24 4.31 2.43 -10.58
N VAL A 25 3.64 3.36 -9.89
CA VAL A 25 2.70 3.03 -8.80
C VAL A 25 1.51 2.22 -9.34
N THR A 26 0.98 2.59 -10.51
CA THR A 26 -0.12 1.85 -11.15
C THR A 26 0.28 0.41 -11.48
N LYS A 27 1.47 0.21 -12.05
CA LYS A 27 2.02 -1.13 -12.32
C LYS A 27 2.22 -1.94 -11.05
N GLN A 28 2.61 -1.32 -9.93
CA GLN A 28 2.73 -2.01 -8.64
C GLN A 28 1.37 -2.46 -8.10
N ILE A 29 0.32 -1.64 -8.28
CA ILE A 29 -1.06 -2.00 -7.93
C ILE A 29 -1.54 -3.17 -8.79
N GLU A 30 -1.32 -3.12 -10.10
CA GLU A 30 -1.70 -4.19 -11.04
C GLU A 30 -0.98 -5.51 -10.75
N ARG A 31 0.26 -5.43 -10.27
CA ARG A 31 1.05 -6.60 -9.82
C ARG A 31 0.66 -7.10 -8.43
N GLY A 32 -0.26 -6.43 -7.74
CA GLY A 32 -0.69 -6.79 -6.39
C GLY A 32 0.32 -6.47 -5.28
N VAL A 33 1.35 -5.67 -5.57
CA VAL A 33 2.38 -5.28 -4.59
C VAL A 33 1.86 -4.23 -3.61
N LEU A 34 1.09 -3.25 -4.11
CA LEU A 34 0.51 -2.21 -3.29
C LEU A 34 -0.91 -2.56 -2.87
N PRO A 35 -1.22 -2.63 -1.56
CA PRO A 35 -2.57 -2.87 -1.09
C PRO A 35 -3.45 -1.65 -1.38
N THR A 36 -4.60 -1.89 -2.01
CA THR A 36 -5.55 -0.83 -2.37
C THR A 36 -6.94 -1.11 -1.83
N VAL A 37 -7.68 -0.03 -1.60
CA VAL A 37 -9.11 -0.07 -1.31
C VAL A 37 -9.84 0.68 -2.41
N GLN A 38 -10.94 0.08 -2.87
CA GLN A 38 -11.87 0.70 -3.80
C GLN A 38 -13.24 0.75 -3.12
N PRO A 39 -13.77 1.95 -2.81
CA PRO A 39 -15.12 2.08 -2.27
C PRO A 39 -16.14 1.43 -3.22
N MET A 40 -17.20 0.81 -2.70
CA MET A 40 -18.23 0.22 -3.55
C MET A 40 -18.99 1.31 -4.32
N GLY A 41 -18.98 1.24 -5.66
CA GLY A 41 -19.68 2.14 -6.57
C GLY A 41 -19.09 2.09 -7.99
N LYS A 42 -19.88 2.40 -9.02
CA LYS A 42 -19.35 2.52 -10.40
C LYS A 42 -18.34 3.68 -10.44
N ASN A 43 -17.17 3.45 -11.06
CA ASN A 43 -16.09 4.45 -11.24
C ASN A 43 -15.49 5.04 -9.95
N THR A 44 -15.52 4.33 -8.83
CA THR A 44 -14.86 4.80 -7.60
C THR A 44 -13.33 4.75 -7.73
N ARG A 45 -12.67 5.85 -7.32
CA ARG A 45 -11.21 5.98 -7.34
C ARG A 45 -10.59 4.92 -6.41
N LYS A 46 -9.46 4.35 -6.83
CA LYS A 46 -8.62 3.48 -5.99
C LYS A 46 -7.77 4.32 -5.06
N PHE A 47 -7.65 3.87 -3.82
CA PHE A 47 -6.76 4.46 -2.82
C PHE A 47 -5.79 3.40 -2.32
N ILE A 48 -4.59 3.81 -1.95
CA ILE A 48 -3.57 2.94 -1.35
C ILE A 48 -3.81 2.93 0.16
N ASN A 49 -3.89 1.73 0.74
CA ASN A 49 -4.06 1.54 2.16
C ASN A 49 -2.69 1.47 2.85
N MET A 50 -2.29 2.58 3.49
CA MET A 50 -0.97 2.68 4.11
C MET A 50 -0.80 1.78 5.33
N VAL A 51 -1.89 1.44 6.04
CA VAL A 51 -1.83 0.53 7.19
C VAL A 51 -1.52 -0.88 6.72
N ALA A 52 -2.27 -1.38 5.73
CA ALA A 52 -2.03 -2.70 5.14
C ALA A 52 -0.62 -2.79 4.52
N LEU A 53 -0.12 -1.70 3.92
CA LEU A 53 1.24 -1.65 3.39
C LEU A 53 2.28 -1.78 4.51
N THR A 54 2.09 -1.05 5.62
CA THR A 54 3.00 -1.09 6.76
C THR A 54 3.02 -2.47 7.42
N GLU A 55 1.86 -3.10 7.60
CA GLU A 55 1.74 -4.47 8.11
C GLU A 55 2.45 -5.48 7.20
N HIS A 56 2.28 -5.34 5.87
CA HIS A 56 2.95 -6.20 4.91
C HIS A 56 4.48 -6.07 5.00
N LEU A 57 5.00 -4.84 5.04
CA LEU A 57 6.44 -4.59 5.18
C LEU A 57 6.99 -5.11 6.51
N ALA A 58 6.28 -4.91 7.62
CA ALA A 58 6.66 -5.43 8.93
C ALA A 58 6.75 -6.97 8.94
N SER A 59 5.84 -7.65 8.24
CA SER A 59 5.87 -9.12 8.12
C SER A 59 7.07 -9.63 7.30
N VAL A 60 7.52 -8.86 6.30
CA VAL A 60 8.70 -9.18 5.50
C VAL A 60 9.99 -8.93 6.29
N GLU A 61 10.05 -7.87 7.10
CA GLU A 61 11.21 -7.60 7.96
C GLU A 61 11.41 -8.67 9.04
N TYR A 62 10.33 -9.18 9.64
CA TYR A 62 10.41 -10.25 10.64
C TYR A 62 11.10 -11.51 10.10
N ASN A 63 10.93 -11.79 8.81
CA ASN A 63 11.54 -12.95 8.16
C ASN A 63 13.06 -12.78 7.95
N LYS A 64 13.59 -11.54 7.83
CA LYS A 64 15.04 -11.31 7.64
C LYS A 64 15.88 -11.64 8.89
N SER A 65 15.33 -11.49 10.09
CA SER A 65 16.05 -11.86 11.32
C SER A 65 16.38 -13.34 11.41
N GLU A 66 15.60 -14.21 10.75
CA GLU A 66 15.85 -15.66 10.73
C GLU A 66 16.94 -16.05 9.73
N TRP A 67 17.04 -15.35 8.59
CA TRP A 67 18.08 -15.60 7.58
C TRP A 67 19.48 -15.21 8.02
N ASN A 68 19.63 -14.21 8.90
CA ASN A 68 20.93 -13.79 9.42
C ASN A 68 21.42 -14.64 10.60
N GLN A 69 20.68 -15.68 11.00
CA GLN A 69 21.05 -16.61 12.07
C GLN A 69 21.28 -18.05 11.60
N ALA A 70 21.29 -18.30 10.28
CA ALA A 70 21.55 -19.61 9.66
C ALA A 70 22.96 -19.71 9.06
#